data_AF-A0AA35XAU4-F1
#
_entry.id   AF-A0AA35XAU4-F1
#
_cell.length_a   1.000
_cell.length_b   1.000
_cell.length_c   1.000
_cell.angle_alpha   90.00
_cell.angle_beta   90.00
_cell.angle_gamma   90.00
#
_symmetry.space_group_name_H-M   'P 1'
#
loop_
_entity.id
_entity.type
_entity.pdbx_description
1 polymer ?
#
loop_
_entity_poly.entity_id
_entity_poly.type
_entity_poly.pdbx_seq_one_letter_code
_entity_poly.pdbx_strand_id
1 'polypeptide(L)'
;MKARTGSANLQHTSVSTASRQAGARGKPDGVDRTGVPRHVAIIMDGNGRWAESQGLPRLSGHREGVSAIPKVVDLLAARGVEYLTIFAFSTENWARPSAEVEGLIELLHETLQRETDLFKKKNVRVFHIGNADRLSPAVRRAVEHIQDETSANTGIVLNVAFDYGGRQEILTAVQQLIREGIAPEESAYSEYYHTPVLWPDLDEAELDRALAAYGSRQRRFGNVVPDSKG
;
A
#
# COMPACT_ATOMS: atom_id res chain seq x y z
N MET A 1 0.25 -47.12 -4.09
CA MET A 1 0.20 -46.04 -5.11
C MET A 1 -1.10 -45.27 -4.96
N LYS A 2 -1.09 -44.09 -4.34
CA LYS A 2 -2.15 -43.08 -4.49
C LYS A 2 -1.45 -41.73 -4.64
N ALA A 3 -1.72 -41.08 -5.77
CA ALA A 3 -1.07 -39.88 -6.22
C ALA A 3 -1.43 -38.68 -5.33
N ARG A 4 -0.43 -37.85 -5.06
CA ARG A 4 -0.56 -36.52 -4.47
C ARG A 4 -1.23 -35.60 -5.48
N THR A 5 -2.38 -35.04 -5.14
CA THR A 5 -2.90 -33.81 -5.76
C THR A 5 -2.42 -32.64 -4.93
N GLY A 6 -1.41 -31.92 -5.43
CA GLY A 6 -1.01 -30.64 -4.89
C GLY A 6 -2.05 -29.58 -5.26
N SER A 7 -2.77 -29.04 -4.28
CA SER A 7 -3.47 -27.77 -4.45
C SER A 7 -2.42 -26.67 -4.50
N ALA A 8 -2.24 -26.09 -5.68
CA ALA A 8 -1.53 -24.82 -5.82
C ALA A 8 -2.38 -23.73 -5.13
N ASN A 9 -1.97 -23.31 -3.93
CA ASN A 9 -2.48 -22.09 -3.32
C ASN A 9 -1.99 -20.92 -4.18
N LEU A 10 -2.87 -20.40 -5.04
CA LEU A 10 -2.74 -19.07 -5.63
C LEU A 10 -2.87 -18.07 -4.49
N GLN A 11 -1.82 -17.28 -4.22
CA GLN A 11 -1.78 -16.31 -3.12
C GLN A 11 -1.79 -14.88 -3.67
N HIS A 12 -2.49 -14.00 -2.96
CA HIS A 12 -3.05 -12.75 -3.50
C HIS A 12 -2.26 -11.52 -3.06
N THR A 13 -1.35 -11.02 -3.89
CA THR A 13 -0.93 -9.60 -3.85
C THR A 13 -2.00 -8.81 -4.61
N SER A 14 -2.57 -7.75 -4.03
CA SER A 14 -3.58 -6.94 -4.71
C SER A 14 -3.18 -5.48 -4.74
N VAL A 15 -3.13 -4.89 -5.93
CA VAL A 15 -3.09 -3.44 -6.10
C VAL A 15 -4.53 -2.91 -6.08
N SER A 16 -4.86 -1.89 -5.27
CA SER A 16 -6.19 -1.23 -5.28
C SER A 16 -6.01 0.27 -5.55
N THR A 17 -6.73 0.83 -6.52
CA THR A 17 -6.53 2.22 -7.00
C THR A 17 -7.83 3.02 -6.97
N ALA A 18 -8.00 3.98 -6.06
CA ALA A 18 -9.17 4.86 -6.04
C ALA A 18 -9.01 6.02 -7.05
N SER A 19 -10.01 6.25 -7.92
CA SER A 19 -10.04 7.37 -8.86
C SER A 19 -10.98 8.48 -8.41
N ARG A 20 -10.52 9.75 -8.36
CA ARG A 20 -11.37 10.93 -8.14
C ARG A 20 -11.60 11.71 -9.44
N GLN A 21 -12.85 12.11 -9.72
CA GLN A 21 -13.14 13.32 -10.51
C GLN A 21 -12.94 14.58 -9.62
N ALA A 22 -12.73 15.72 -10.26
CA ALA A 22 -11.93 16.85 -9.78
C ALA A 22 -12.48 17.69 -8.61
N GLY A 23 -11.55 18.18 -7.78
CA GLY A 23 -11.71 19.35 -6.91
C GLY A 23 -10.33 20.01 -6.70
N ALA A 24 -10.20 21.28 -7.09
CA ALA A 24 -8.95 21.98 -7.37
C ALA A 24 -7.98 22.12 -6.17
N ARG A 25 -6.77 21.56 -6.29
CA ARG A 25 -5.52 22.10 -5.71
C ARG A 25 -4.42 22.02 -6.77
N GLY A 26 -3.56 23.03 -6.82
CA GLY A 26 -2.70 23.41 -7.94
C GLY A 26 -1.98 22.25 -8.65
N LYS A 27 -2.13 22.18 -9.97
CA LYS A 27 -1.46 21.22 -10.86
C LYS A 27 0.02 21.58 -10.99
N PRO A 28 0.96 20.62 -10.90
CA PRO A 28 2.23 20.73 -11.60
C PRO A 28 2.01 20.41 -13.08
N ASP A 29 2.60 21.23 -13.94
CA ASP A 29 2.39 21.31 -15.38
C ASP A 29 2.78 20.04 -16.17
N GLY A 30 2.01 19.76 -17.23
CA GLY A 30 2.55 19.17 -18.47
C GLY A 30 2.62 17.65 -18.64
N VAL A 31 2.33 16.82 -17.64
CA VAL A 31 2.34 15.35 -17.84
C VAL A 31 0.96 14.88 -18.31
N ASP A 32 0.90 14.22 -19.47
CA ASP A 32 -0.29 13.47 -19.90
C ASP A 32 -0.48 12.27 -18.95
N ARG A 33 -1.50 12.34 -18.10
CA ARG A 33 -1.77 11.34 -17.03
C ARG A 33 -2.78 10.28 -17.47
N THR A 34 -3.15 10.21 -18.75
CA THR A 34 -4.07 9.19 -19.22
C THR A 34 -3.43 7.81 -19.03
N GLY A 35 -3.96 7.02 -18.09
CA GLY A 35 -3.52 5.65 -17.86
C GLY A 35 -2.62 5.41 -16.64
N VAL A 36 -2.26 6.44 -15.86
CA VAL A 36 -1.55 6.26 -14.58
C VAL A 36 -2.54 6.42 -13.42
N PRO A 37 -2.58 5.48 -12.45
CA PRO A 37 -3.41 5.63 -11.26
C PRO A 37 -2.84 6.71 -10.34
N ARG A 38 -3.70 7.61 -9.82
CA ARG A 38 -3.25 8.61 -8.83
C ARG A 38 -2.87 7.98 -7.49
N HIS A 39 -3.53 6.87 -7.13
CA HIS A 39 -3.31 6.15 -5.88
C HIS A 39 -3.10 4.67 -6.17
N VAL A 40 -2.03 4.10 -5.63
CA VAL A 40 -1.72 2.68 -5.63
C VAL A 40 -1.72 2.18 -4.18
N ALA A 41 -2.49 1.15 -3.87
CA ALA A 41 -2.41 0.47 -2.57
C ALA A 41 -1.84 -0.95 -2.76
N ILE A 42 -0.82 -1.35 -2.00
CA ILE A 42 -0.13 -2.64 -2.13
C ILE A 42 -0.27 -3.45 -0.83
N ILE A 43 -0.73 -4.69 -0.96
CA ILE A 43 -0.59 -5.71 0.09
C ILE A 43 0.79 -6.36 -0.06
N MET A 44 1.68 -6.13 0.92
CA MET A 44 3.08 -6.59 0.89
C MET A 44 3.20 -8.06 1.33
N ASP A 45 2.54 -8.96 0.60
CA ASP A 45 2.54 -10.39 0.93
C ASP A 45 3.79 -11.11 0.41
N GLY A 46 4.14 -12.25 1.03
CA GLY A 46 5.21 -13.12 0.57
C GLY A 46 6.50 -13.07 1.37
N ASN A 47 6.66 -12.13 2.31
CA ASN A 47 7.87 -11.98 3.13
C ASN A 47 8.30 -13.28 3.82
N GLY A 48 7.40 -13.94 4.56
CA GLY A 48 7.72 -15.20 5.25
C GLY A 48 8.05 -16.35 4.28
N ARG A 49 7.32 -16.46 3.16
CA ARG A 49 7.56 -17.47 2.12
C ARG A 49 8.89 -17.26 1.41
N TRP A 50 9.24 -16.01 1.17
CA TRP A 50 10.52 -15.62 0.61
C TRP A 50 11.65 -16.08 1.54
N ALA A 51 11.56 -15.79 2.84
CA ALA A 51 12.54 -16.23 3.81
C ALA A 51 12.66 -17.76 3.88
N GLU A 52 11.52 -18.47 3.91
CA GLU A 52 11.47 -19.93 3.91
C GLU A 52 12.14 -20.53 2.66
N SER A 53 11.94 -19.93 1.48
CA SER A 53 12.58 -20.38 0.23
C SER A 53 14.11 -20.24 0.26
N GLN A 54 14.62 -19.31 1.07
CA GLN A 54 16.05 -19.07 1.28
C GLN A 54 16.61 -19.83 2.50
N GLY A 55 15.79 -20.61 3.21
CA GLY A 55 16.18 -21.28 4.46
C GLY A 55 16.41 -20.32 5.64
N LEU A 56 15.83 -19.12 5.60
CA LEU A 56 15.99 -18.06 6.60
C LEU A 56 14.79 -17.98 7.55
N PRO A 57 14.98 -17.43 8.76
CA PRO A 57 13.85 -17.10 9.65
C PRO A 57 12.88 -16.13 8.99
N ARG A 58 11.57 -16.26 9.26
CA ARG A 58 10.51 -15.41 8.67
C ARG A 58 10.77 -13.91 8.85
N LEU A 59 11.31 -13.49 10.00
CA LEU A 59 11.65 -12.09 10.28
C LEU A 59 12.67 -11.53 9.27
N SER A 60 13.58 -12.35 8.73
CA SER A 60 14.52 -11.91 7.69
C SER A 60 13.80 -11.48 6.42
N GLY A 61 12.75 -12.20 6.01
CA GLY A 61 11.94 -11.79 4.86
C GLY A 61 11.19 -10.49 5.09
N HIS A 62 10.77 -10.21 6.33
CA HIS A 62 10.18 -8.92 6.69
C HIS A 62 11.21 -7.78 6.62
N ARG A 63 12.46 -8.01 7.04
CA ARG A 63 13.54 -7.03 6.88
C ARG A 63 13.78 -6.70 5.41
N GLU A 64 13.87 -7.71 4.54
CA GLU A 64 14.00 -7.50 3.10
C GLU A 64 12.78 -6.78 2.51
N GLY A 65 11.58 -7.14 2.95
CA GLY A 65 10.37 -6.44 2.55
C GLY A 65 10.39 -4.95 2.91
N VAL A 66 10.87 -4.60 4.10
CA VAL A 66 11.01 -3.19 4.49
C VAL A 66 12.03 -2.47 3.60
N SER A 67 13.17 -3.10 3.32
CA SER A 67 14.23 -2.53 2.47
C SER A 67 13.76 -2.24 1.03
N ALA A 68 12.73 -2.94 0.54
CA ALA A 68 12.15 -2.70 -0.78
C ALA A 68 11.29 -1.42 -0.85
N ILE A 69 10.76 -0.92 0.28
CA ILE A 69 9.79 0.18 0.30
C ILE A 69 10.34 1.45 -0.38
N PRO A 70 11.54 1.97 -0.05
CA PRO A 70 12.04 3.20 -0.66
C PRO A 70 12.17 3.11 -2.19
N LYS A 71 12.58 1.94 -2.70
CA LYS A 71 12.67 1.68 -4.15
C LYS A 71 11.28 1.74 -4.81
N VAL A 72 10.28 1.09 -4.21
CA VAL A 72 8.91 1.10 -4.74
C VAL A 72 8.32 2.52 -4.72
N VAL A 73 8.57 3.28 -3.65
CA VAL A 73 8.18 4.70 -3.54
C VAL A 73 8.79 5.51 -4.69
N ASP A 74 10.10 5.39 -4.93
CA ASP A 74 10.78 6.09 -6.02
C ASP A 74 10.21 5.74 -7.40
N LEU A 75 10.01 4.44 -7.66
CA LEU A 75 9.51 3.96 -8.94
C LEU A 75 8.10 4.47 -9.23
N LEU A 76 7.22 4.46 -8.23
CA LEU A 76 5.85 4.98 -8.35
C LEU A 76 5.82 6.51 -8.50
N ALA A 77 6.63 7.23 -7.71
CA ALA A 77 6.74 8.68 -7.80
C ALA A 77 7.23 9.12 -9.19
N ALA A 78 8.25 8.43 -9.75
CA ALA A 78 8.78 8.70 -11.08
C ALA A 78 7.75 8.53 -12.20
N ARG A 79 6.70 7.73 -11.96
CA ARG A 79 5.60 7.48 -12.89
C ARG A 79 4.41 8.41 -12.68
N GLY A 80 4.49 9.32 -11.71
CA GLY A 80 3.45 10.31 -11.42
C GLY A 80 2.34 9.80 -10.51
N VAL A 81 2.56 8.69 -9.78
CA VAL A 81 1.64 8.26 -8.72
C VAL A 81 1.78 9.23 -7.54
N GLU A 82 0.63 9.70 -7.04
CA GLU A 82 0.59 10.73 -6.00
C GLU A 82 0.44 10.13 -4.59
N TYR A 83 -0.19 8.96 -4.48
CA TYR A 83 -0.42 8.27 -3.22
C TYR A 83 -0.01 6.81 -3.33
N LEU A 84 0.78 6.33 -2.37
CA LEU A 84 1.05 4.93 -2.14
C LEU A 84 0.48 4.55 -0.77
N THR A 85 -0.34 3.51 -0.69
CA THR A 85 -0.68 2.86 0.59
C THR A 85 -0.03 1.49 0.66
N ILE A 86 0.68 1.20 1.74
CA ILE A 86 1.21 -0.14 2.01
C ILE A 86 0.49 -0.77 3.21
N PHE A 87 0.01 -1.99 3.04
CA PHE A 87 -0.59 -2.77 4.13
C PHE A 87 0.50 -3.55 4.87
N ALA A 88 1.02 -2.97 5.95
CA ALA A 88 2.19 -3.50 6.66
C ALA A 88 1.82 -4.49 7.77
N PHE A 89 0.79 -4.19 8.57
CA PHE A 89 0.38 -5.04 9.70
C PHE A 89 -1.11 -4.85 10.03
N SER A 90 -1.89 -5.92 9.97
CA SER A 90 -3.35 -5.90 10.25
C SER A 90 -3.67 -6.24 11.71
N THR A 91 -4.88 -5.92 12.15
CA THR A 91 -5.40 -6.31 13.46
C THR A 91 -5.39 -7.84 13.70
N GLU A 92 -5.52 -8.62 12.65
CA GLU A 92 -5.48 -10.09 12.68
C GLU A 92 -4.06 -10.61 12.90
N ASN A 93 -3.02 -9.81 12.61
CA ASN A 93 -1.63 -10.23 12.79
C ASN A 93 -1.20 -10.29 14.26
N TRP A 94 -1.95 -9.68 15.17
CA TRP A 94 -1.75 -9.87 16.62
C TRP A 94 -1.96 -11.32 17.08
N ALA A 95 -2.68 -12.14 16.31
CA ALA A 95 -2.88 -13.55 16.62
C ALA A 95 -1.69 -14.46 16.24
N ARG A 96 -0.62 -13.91 15.64
CA ARG A 96 0.61 -14.64 15.33
C ARG A 96 1.41 -14.95 16.60
N PRO A 97 2.42 -15.85 16.54
CA PRO A 97 3.28 -16.13 17.68
C PRO A 97 3.91 -14.85 18.26
N SER A 98 3.94 -14.71 19.59
CA SER A 98 4.36 -13.48 20.26
C SER A 98 5.76 -13.02 19.85
N ALA A 99 6.71 -13.94 19.74
CA ALA A 99 8.07 -13.63 19.29
C ALA A 99 8.13 -13.06 17.86
N GLU A 100 7.21 -13.47 16.96
CA GLU A 100 7.11 -12.87 15.62
C GLU A 100 6.56 -11.44 15.72
N VAL A 101 5.49 -11.25 16.50
CA VAL A 101 4.86 -9.94 16.67
C VAL A 101 5.84 -8.95 17.32
N GLU A 102 6.54 -9.34 18.38
CA GLU A 102 7.56 -8.54 19.05
C GLU A 102 8.66 -8.10 18.07
N GLY A 103 9.19 -9.04 17.27
CA GLY A 103 10.19 -8.74 16.25
C GLY A 103 9.69 -7.79 15.16
N LEU A 104 8.40 -7.87 14.79
CA LEU A 104 7.80 -6.95 13.81
C LEU A 104 7.63 -5.53 14.37
N ILE A 105 7.26 -5.41 15.65
CA ILE A 105 7.14 -4.11 16.33
C ILE A 105 8.52 -3.47 16.52
N GLU A 106 9.53 -4.25 16.87
CA GLU A 106 10.92 -3.78 16.94
C GLU A 106 11.41 -3.32 15.56
N LEU A 107 11.19 -4.12 14.51
CA LEU A 107 11.54 -3.75 13.14
C LEU A 107 10.83 -2.46 12.68
N LEU A 108 9.55 -2.28 13.03
CA LEU A 108 8.82 -1.03 12.77
C LEU A 108 9.53 0.15 13.43
N HIS A 109 9.87 0.03 14.72
CA HIS A 109 10.53 1.10 15.46
C HIS A 109 11.88 1.48 14.83
N GLU A 110 12.73 0.49 14.55
CA GLU A 110 14.03 0.68 13.89
C GLU A 110 13.89 1.37 12.53
N THR A 111 12.89 0.95 11.76
CA THR A 111 12.63 1.47 10.41
C THR A 111 12.14 2.91 10.45
N LEU A 112 11.21 3.25 11.34
CA LEU A 112 10.73 4.62 11.48
C LEU A 112 11.89 5.57 11.80
N GLN A 113 12.79 5.18 12.70
CA GLN A 113 13.97 5.97 13.04
C GLN A 113 14.94 6.10 11.85
N ARG A 114 15.23 4.99 11.15
CA ARG A 114 16.20 4.96 10.05
C ARG A 114 15.70 5.70 8.80
N GLU A 115 14.43 5.55 8.45
CA GLU A 115 13.89 6.02 7.16
C GLU A 115 13.36 7.47 7.22
N THR A 116 13.23 8.08 8.41
CA THR A 116 12.68 9.45 8.55
C THR A 116 13.46 10.47 7.71
N ASP A 117 14.79 10.54 7.90
CA ASP A 117 15.64 11.46 7.14
C ASP A 117 15.64 11.16 5.63
N LEU A 118 15.56 9.87 5.27
CA LEU A 118 15.52 9.44 3.89
C LEU A 118 14.25 9.96 3.20
N PHE A 119 13.08 9.70 3.79
CA PHE A 119 11.81 10.13 3.22
C PHE A 119 11.64 11.65 3.22
N LYS A 120 12.15 12.33 4.26
CA LYS A 120 12.24 13.79 4.28
C LYS A 120 13.01 14.32 3.06
N LYS A 121 14.22 13.83 2.83
CA LYS A 121 15.08 14.24 1.70
C LYS A 121 14.49 13.88 0.33
N LYS A 122 13.76 12.77 0.23
CA LYS A 122 13.09 12.33 -1.00
C LYS A 122 11.79 13.07 -1.31
N ASN A 123 11.43 14.09 -0.54
CA ASN A 123 10.16 14.81 -0.67
C ASN A 123 8.93 13.88 -0.54
N VAL A 124 9.04 12.82 0.26
CA VAL A 124 7.94 11.89 0.55
C VAL A 124 7.22 12.34 1.80
N ARG A 125 5.90 12.42 1.76
CA ARG A 125 5.08 12.74 2.94
C ARG A 125 4.51 11.45 3.53
N VAL A 126 4.81 11.15 4.79
CA VAL A 126 4.42 9.89 5.42
C VAL A 126 3.19 10.10 6.30
N PHE A 127 2.25 9.15 6.26
CA PHE A 127 1.12 9.06 7.19
C PHE A 127 0.99 7.63 7.73
N HIS A 128 0.59 7.51 8.99
CA HIS A 128 0.13 6.25 9.56
C HIS A 128 -1.37 6.12 9.39
N ILE A 129 -1.82 4.93 9.00
CA ILE A 129 -3.23 4.54 8.98
C ILE A 129 -3.38 3.34 9.94
N GLY A 130 -4.34 3.42 10.86
CA GLY A 130 -4.65 2.34 11.80
C GLY A 130 -4.64 2.80 13.26
N ASN A 131 -4.62 1.85 14.19
CA ASN A 131 -4.74 2.16 15.61
C ASN A 131 -3.37 2.31 16.30
N ALA A 132 -2.98 3.55 16.59
CA ALA A 132 -1.75 3.83 17.33
C ALA A 132 -1.84 3.58 18.85
N ASP A 133 -3.03 3.33 19.42
CA ASP A 133 -3.27 3.09 20.86
C ASP A 133 -2.73 1.76 21.36
N ARG A 134 -2.53 0.78 20.47
CA ARG A 134 -1.89 -0.49 20.83
C ARG A 134 -0.36 -0.46 20.76
N LEU A 135 0.21 0.60 20.18
CA LEU A 135 1.66 0.73 20.02
C LEU A 135 2.29 1.26 21.31
N SER A 136 3.52 0.82 21.57
CA SER A 136 4.27 1.33 22.72
C SER A 136 4.48 2.85 22.59
N PRO A 137 4.63 3.59 23.70
CA PRO A 137 4.89 5.04 23.64
C PRO A 137 6.10 5.41 22.80
N ALA A 138 7.12 4.55 22.73
CA ALA A 138 8.30 4.77 21.89
C ALA A 138 7.96 4.70 20.39
N VAL A 139 7.22 3.66 19.97
CA VAL A 139 6.78 3.52 18.59
C VAL A 139 5.83 4.64 18.20
N ARG A 140 4.88 5.00 19.07
CA ARG A 140 3.98 6.14 18.82
C ARG A 140 4.76 7.43 18.57
N ARG A 141 5.73 7.76 19.42
CA ARG A 141 6.58 8.96 19.21
C ARG A 141 7.36 8.89 17.90
N ALA A 142 7.84 7.71 17.50
CA ALA A 142 8.51 7.55 16.21
C ALA A 142 7.56 7.76 15.02
N VAL A 143 6.31 7.31 15.13
CA VAL A 143 5.24 7.57 14.14
C VAL A 143 4.90 9.06 14.07
N GLU A 144 4.71 9.71 15.21
CA GLU A 144 4.46 11.16 15.28
C GLU A 144 5.62 11.93 14.65
N HIS A 145 6.85 11.59 15.03
CA HIS A 145 8.06 12.23 14.53
C HIS A 145 8.20 12.17 13.00
N ILE A 146 8.03 10.99 12.38
CA ILE A 146 8.16 10.88 10.92
C ILE A 146 7.07 11.65 10.18
N GLN A 147 5.84 11.69 10.70
CA GLN A 147 4.74 12.45 10.11
C GLN A 147 5.01 13.97 10.20
N ASP A 148 5.53 14.43 11.33
CA ASP A 148 5.90 15.84 11.53
C ASP A 148 7.06 16.26 10.63
N GLU A 149 8.14 15.48 10.62
CA GLU A 149 9.35 15.75 9.82
C GLU A 149 9.09 15.76 8.31
N THR A 150 8.08 15.01 7.86
CA THR A 150 7.69 14.93 6.45
C THR A 150 6.44 15.75 6.11
N SER A 151 5.85 16.47 7.07
CA SER A 151 4.57 17.18 6.91
C SER A 151 4.56 18.25 5.81
N ALA A 152 5.70 18.90 5.59
CA ALA A 152 5.91 19.94 4.59
C ALA A 152 6.20 19.39 3.18
N ASN A 153 6.44 18.08 3.04
CA ASN A 153 6.74 17.46 1.76
C ASN A 153 5.51 17.46 0.85
N THR A 154 5.76 17.63 -0.45
CA THR A 154 4.75 17.83 -1.50
C THR A 154 4.81 16.77 -2.60
N GLY A 155 5.76 15.83 -2.52
CA GLY A 155 5.86 14.70 -3.44
C GLY A 155 4.86 13.61 -3.09
N ILE A 156 5.21 12.36 -3.42
CA ILE A 156 4.34 11.21 -3.18
C ILE A 156 3.99 11.08 -1.69
N VAL A 157 2.72 10.80 -1.41
CA VAL A 157 2.22 10.52 -0.06
C VAL A 157 2.30 9.02 0.19
N LEU A 158 3.10 8.61 1.19
CA LEU A 158 3.20 7.24 1.66
C LEU A 158 2.32 7.02 2.89
N ASN A 159 1.21 6.31 2.70
CA ASN A 159 0.36 5.84 3.79
C ASN A 159 0.81 4.45 4.24
N VAL A 160 1.21 4.31 5.49
CA VAL A 160 1.60 3.03 6.10
C VAL A 160 0.45 2.55 6.97
N ALA A 161 -0.27 1.52 6.49
CA ALA A 161 -1.35 0.89 7.23
C ALA A 161 -0.75 -0.12 8.23
N PHE A 162 -0.76 0.23 9.51
CA PHE A 162 -0.22 -0.56 10.61
C PHE A 162 -1.23 -0.61 11.77
N ASP A 163 -1.45 -1.80 12.31
CA ASP A 163 -2.60 -2.10 13.16
C ASP A 163 -3.92 -1.64 12.52
N TYR A 164 -4.03 -1.91 11.22
CA TYR A 164 -5.17 -1.54 10.41
C TYR A 164 -6.26 -2.60 10.50
N GLY A 165 -7.51 -2.17 10.64
CA GLY A 165 -8.68 -3.06 10.68
C GLY A 165 -9.64 -2.69 9.57
N GLY A 166 -9.73 -3.49 8.50
CA GLY A 166 -10.44 -3.11 7.28
C GLY A 166 -11.88 -2.61 7.50
N ARG A 167 -12.64 -3.23 8.41
CA ARG A 167 -14.00 -2.75 8.76
C ARG A 167 -13.96 -1.44 9.55
N GLN A 168 -13.07 -1.33 10.53
CA GLN A 168 -12.98 -0.15 11.37
C GLN A 168 -12.51 1.07 10.57
N GLU A 169 -11.59 0.87 9.62
CA GLU A 169 -11.09 1.93 8.76
C GLU A 169 -12.11 2.39 7.74
N ILE A 170 -12.86 1.47 7.13
CA ILE A 170 -14.00 1.83 6.28
C ILE A 170 -15.00 2.66 7.08
N LEU A 171 -15.34 2.25 8.31
CA LEU A 171 -16.24 3.01 9.17
C LEU A 171 -15.69 4.41 9.49
N THR A 172 -14.42 4.51 9.90
CA THR A 172 -13.77 5.79 10.18
C THR A 172 -13.72 6.70 8.95
N ALA A 173 -13.36 6.16 7.78
CA ALA A 173 -13.32 6.89 6.52
C ALA A 173 -14.71 7.38 6.11
N VAL A 174 -15.73 6.53 6.17
CA VAL A 174 -17.12 6.91 5.87
C VAL A 174 -17.61 8.00 6.84
N GLN A 175 -17.32 7.87 8.14
CA GLN A 175 -17.64 8.91 9.13
C GLN A 175 -16.93 10.23 8.84
N GLN A 176 -15.70 10.21 8.31
CA GLN A 176 -14.98 11.41 7.89
C GLN A 176 -15.59 12.01 6.62
N LEU A 177 -15.89 11.20 5.59
CA LEU A 177 -16.55 11.66 4.36
C LEU A 177 -17.89 12.32 4.65
N ILE A 178 -18.70 11.75 5.54
CA ILE A 178 -19.97 12.34 5.99
C ILE A 178 -19.73 13.69 6.69
N ARG A 179 -18.72 13.78 7.56
CA ARG A 179 -18.35 15.03 8.24
C ARG A 179 -17.86 16.11 7.27
N GLU A 180 -17.14 15.72 6.23
CA GLU A 180 -16.59 16.62 5.21
C GLU A 180 -17.55 16.90 4.05
N GLY A 181 -18.73 16.26 4.02
CA GLY A 181 -19.74 16.44 2.97
C GLY A 181 -19.33 15.85 1.61
N ILE A 182 -18.46 14.83 1.60
CA ILE A 182 -17.98 14.17 0.38
C ILE A 182 -18.93 13.02 0.02
N ALA A 183 -19.37 12.97 -1.24
CA ALA A 183 -20.28 11.94 -1.73
C ALA A 183 -19.58 10.55 -1.78
N PRO A 184 -20.22 9.46 -1.29
CA PRO A 184 -19.62 8.12 -1.27
C PRO A 184 -19.21 7.58 -2.65
N GLU A 185 -19.93 7.94 -3.70
CA GLU A 185 -19.69 7.46 -5.06
C GLU A 185 -18.31 7.86 -5.62
N GLU A 186 -17.70 8.91 -5.05
CA GLU A 186 -16.35 9.38 -5.43
C GLU A 186 -15.22 8.45 -4.95
N SER A 187 -15.51 7.45 -4.11
CA SER A 187 -14.53 6.57 -3.46
C SER A 187 -14.60 5.10 -3.88
N ALA A 188 -15.57 4.73 -4.72
CA ALA A 188 -16.07 3.36 -4.82
C ALA A 188 -15.42 2.47 -5.90
N TYR A 189 -14.42 2.95 -6.63
CA TYR A 189 -13.87 2.22 -7.78
C TYR A 189 -12.39 1.94 -7.58
N SER A 190 -12.08 0.68 -7.27
CA SER A 190 -10.73 0.13 -7.26
C SER A 190 -10.58 -0.93 -8.33
N GLU A 191 -9.43 -0.92 -9.01
CA GLU A 191 -9.05 -1.98 -9.93
C GLU A 191 -8.01 -2.88 -9.30
N TYR A 192 -8.20 -4.20 -9.43
CA TYR A 192 -7.28 -5.19 -8.89
C TYR A 192 -6.28 -5.71 -9.94
N TYR A 193 -5.03 -5.79 -9.52
CA TYR A 193 -3.94 -6.49 -10.21
C TYR A 193 -3.31 -7.51 -9.24
N HIS A 194 -3.08 -8.72 -9.74
CA HIS A 194 -2.52 -9.84 -8.98
C HIS A 194 -1.24 -10.33 -9.63
N THR A 195 -0.22 -10.60 -8.80
CA THR A 195 1.07 -11.12 -9.25
C THR A 195 1.53 -12.29 -8.37
N PRO A 196 2.17 -13.32 -8.95
CA PRO A 196 2.80 -14.39 -8.19
C PRO A 196 4.15 -13.96 -7.56
N VAL A 197 4.69 -12.78 -7.92
CA VAL A 197 5.95 -12.27 -7.39
C VAL A 197 5.81 -11.95 -5.90
N LEU A 198 6.74 -12.47 -5.09
CA LEU A 198 6.78 -12.20 -3.65
C LEU A 198 7.28 -10.77 -3.42
N TRP A 199 6.79 -10.11 -2.38
CA TRP A 199 7.12 -8.70 -2.11
C TRP A 199 8.62 -8.38 -2.11
N PRO A 200 9.52 -9.16 -1.48
CA PRO A 200 10.96 -8.87 -1.54
C PRO A 200 11.57 -8.94 -2.95
N ASP A 201 10.96 -9.69 -3.87
CA ASP A 201 11.42 -9.84 -5.26
C ASP A 201 10.69 -8.89 -6.23
N LEU A 202 9.78 -8.04 -5.73
CA LEU A 202 9.03 -7.11 -6.58
C LEU A 202 9.97 -6.09 -7.22
N ASP A 203 10.04 -6.11 -8.56
CA ASP A 203 10.92 -5.27 -9.34
C ASP A 203 10.16 -4.21 -10.16
N GLU A 204 10.93 -3.39 -10.86
CA GLU A 204 10.40 -2.34 -11.73
C GLU A 204 9.55 -2.90 -12.87
N ALA A 205 9.96 -4.03 -13.46
CA ALA A 205 9.26 -4.64 -14.58
C ALA A 205 7.87 -5.19 -14.18
N GLU A 206 7.74 -5.77 -12.99
CA GLU A 206 6.45 -6.18 -12.45
C GLU A 206 5.55 -4.97 -12.12
N LEU A 207 6.12 -3.90 -11.55
CA LEU A 207 5.38 -2.68 -11.27
C LEU A 207 4.86 -2.01 -12.54
N ASP A 208 5.68 -1.96 -13.60
CA ASP A 208 5.28 -1.45 -14.91
C ASP A 208 4.17 -2.28 -15.53
N ARG A 209 4.24 -3.61 -15.40
CA ARG A 209 3.16 -4.50 -15.85
C ARG A 209 1.86 -4.20 -15.11
N ALA A 210 1.90 -3.96 -13.80
CA ALA A 210 0.72 -3.60 -13.02
C ALA A 210 0.11 -2.26 -13.48
N LEU A 211 0.93 -1.24 -13.72
CA LEU A 211 0.47 0.07 -14.16
C LEU A 211 -0.05 0.06 -15.61
N ALA A 212 0.59 -0.69 -16.51
CA ALA A 212 0.11 -0.88 -17.87
C ALA A 212 -1.23 -1.64 -17.91
N ALA A 213 -1.41 -2.63 -17.02
CA ALA A 213 -2.68 -3.34 -16.87
C ALA A 213 -3.82 -2.40 -16.43
N TYR A 214 -3.53 -1.39 -15.60
CA TYR A 214 -4.49 -0.34 -15.25
C TYR A 214 -4.78 0.57 -16.46
N GLY A 215 -3.74 1.04 -17.17
CA GLY A 215 -3.89 1.97 -18.28
C GLY A 215 -4.63 1.41 -19.51
N SER A 216 -4.57 0.09 -19.73
CA SER A 216 -5.21 -0.59 -20.88
C SER A 216 -6.70 -0.89 -20.69
N ARG A 217 -7.24 -0.72 -19.48
CA ARG A 217 -8.64 -1.07 -19.19
C ARG A 217 -9.59 0.07 -19.56
N GLN A 218 -10.68 -0.30 -20.23
CA GLN A 218 -11.76 0.63 -20.56
C GLN A 218 -12.56 0.96 -19.29
N ARG A 219 -12.48 2.22 -18.85
CA ARG A 219 -13.23 2.72 -17.70
C ARG A 219 -14.71 2.80 -18.06
N ARG A 220 -15.54 1.95 -17.44
CA ARG A 220 -16.97 1.92 -17.72
C ARG A 220 -17.80 2.81 -16.78
N PHE A 221 -17.30 3.27 -15.62
CA PHE A 221 -17.99 4.19 -14.69
C PHE A 221 -19.53 3.97 -14.55
N GLY A 222 -20.00 2.71 -14.58
CA GLY A 222 -21.44 2.41 -14.54
C GLY A 222 -22.23 2.58 -15.84
N ASN A 223 -21.63 3.01 -16.94
CA ASN A 223 -22.26 3.02 -18.27
C ASN A 223 -22.38 1.60 -18.81
N VAL A 224 -23.61 1.08 -18.82
CA VAL A 224 -23.99 -0.07 -19.64
C VAL A 224 -24.01 0.42 -21.08
N VAL A 225 -23.11 -0.08 -21.92
CA VAL A 225 -23.22 0.13 -23.37
C VAL A 225 -24.55 -0.48 -23.78
N PRO A 226 -25.50 0.26 -24.40
CA PRO A 226 -26.75 -0.33 -24.84
C PRO A 226 -26.41 -1.50 -25.76
N ASP A 227 -26.98 -2.67 -25.46
CA ASP A 227 -26.80 -3.84 -26.30
C ASP A 227 -27.38 -3.48 -27.68
N SER A 228 -26.50 -3.27 -28.67
CA SER A 228 -26.90 -3.05 -30.05
C SER A 228 -27.33 -4.38 -30.64
N LYS A 229 -28.50 -4.84 -30.22
CA LYS A 229 -29.26 -5.89 -30.90
C LYS A 229 -30.60 -5.30 -31.30
N GLY A 230 -30.69 -4.98 -32.58
CA GLY A 230 -31.96 -4.76 -33.28
C GLY A 230 -32.71 -6.05 -33.50
#